data_AF-A0A9W8JVW0-F1
#
_entry.id   AF-A0A9W8JVW0-F1
#
_cell.length_a   1.000
_cell.length_b   1.000
_cell.length_c   1.000
_cell.angle_alpha   90.00
_cell.angle_beta   90.00
_cell.angle_gamma   90.00
#
_symmetry.space_group_name_H-M   'P 1'
#
loop_
_entity.id
_entity.type
_entity.pdbx_description
1 polymer ?
#
loop_
_entity_poly.entity_id
_entity_poly.type
_entity_poly.pdbx_seq_one_letter_code
_entity_poly.pdbx_strand_id
1 'polypeptide(L)'
;MIPAARSFTVKSGSKAAQAVRCKSTVAPTSFSMIDAKSRVREHARNSSQSTVAKAEPAPATRPMPTPGFRQDLSNTRLPPLHVEGPGPAPNAGLDHSFIGLSGGQIFHEMMLRHGVKHIFGYPGGAILPVFDAIYQSPHFDFVLPRHEQGAGHMAEGYARVSGLPGVVLVTSGPGATNVITPMQDALSDGIPLVVFSGQVATSAIGSDAFQEADVVGMSRSCTKWNVMVKTIEELPQRINEAFEIATSDRPGPVLVDLPKDVTAGILRSPLSTSRRHPTSASDYP
;
A
#
# COMPACT_ATOMS: atom_id res chain seq x y z
N MET A 1 -43.67 -23.34 -30.31
CA MET A 1 -44.51 -22.77 -29.24
C MET A 1 -43.58 -22.29 -28.14
N ILE A 2 -43.37 -20.98 -28.05
CA ILE A 2 -42.47 -20.31 -27.09
C ILE A 2 -43.33 -19.94 -25.86
N PRO A 3 -42.94 -20.28 -24.62
CA PRO A 3 -43.72 -19.89 -23.44
C PRO A 3 -43.55 -18.41 -23.12
N ALA A 4 -44.67 -17.78 -22.78
CA ALA A 4 -44.83 -16.34 -22.55
C ALA A 4 -43.99 -15.81 -21.35
N ALA A 5 -43.46 -14.61 -21.52
CA ALA A 5 -42.70 -13.88 -20.52
C ALA A 5 -43.55 -13.56 -19.27
N ARG A 6 -43.02 -13.88 -18.08
CA ARG A 6 -43.58 -13.41 -16.80
C ARG A 6 -43.29 -11.92 -16.64
N SER A 7 -44.35 -11.12 -16.65
CA SER A 7 -44.33 -9.69 -16.29
C SER A 7 -43.96 -9.52 -14.81
N PHE A 8 -42.77 -8.97 -14.53
CA PHE A 8 -42.40 -8.47 -13.20
C PHE A 8 -42.88 -7.04 -13.05
N THR A 9 -43.92 -6.82 -12.24
CA THR A 9 -44.42 -5.49 -11.88
C THR A 9 -43.52 -4.90 -10.79
N VAL A 10 -42.61 -4.00 -11.16
CA VAL A 10 -41.82 -3.22 -10.19
C VAL A 10 -42.75 -2.21 -9.50
N LYS A 11 -42.91 -2.33 -8.18
CA LYS A 11 -43.57 -1.29 -7.37
C LYS A 11 -42.72 -0.03 -7.45
N SER A 12 -43.23 1.00 -8.13
CA SER A 12 -42.71 2.36 -8.16
C SER A 12 -42.81 2.99 -6.76
N GLY A 13 -41.80 2.75 -5.93
CA GLY A 13 -41.52 3.55 -4.74
C GLY A 13 -40.33 4.45 -5.00
N SER A 14 -40.52 5.56 -5.73
CA SER A 14 -39.47 6.54 -5.95
C SER A 14 -39.19 7.34 -4.66
N LYS A 15 -38.38 6.79 -3.75
CA LYS A 15 -37.55 7.68 -2.93
C LYS A 15 -36.45 8.17 -3.87
N ALA A 16 -36.65 9.34 -4.46
CA ALA A 16 -35.61 10.02 -5.22
C ALA A 16 -34.37 10.11 -4.33
N ALA A 17 -33.34 9.34 -4.64
CA ALA A 17 -32.02 9.53 -4.05
C ALA A 17 -31.56 10.91 -4.50
N GLN A 18 -31.69 11.91 -3.62
CA GLN A 18 -31.16 13.25 -3.86
C GLN A 18 -29.64 13.14 -3.82
N ALA A 19 -29.03 13.04 -4.99
CA ALA A 19 -27.60 13.31 -5.13
C ALA A 19 -27.38 14.77 -4.70
N VAL A 20 -26.81 14.97 -3.52
CA VAL A 20 -26.36 16.29 -3.07
C VAL A 20 -25.10 16.62 -3.86
N ARG A 21 -25.28 17.26 -5.01
CA ARG A 21 -24.18 17.86 -5.76
C ARG A 21 -23.65 19.03 -4.93
N CYS A 22 -22.40 18.96 -4.47
CA CYS A 22 -21.73 20.12 -3.89
C CYS A 22 -21.75 21.26 -4.91
N LYS A 23 -22.56 22.29 -4.64
CA LYS A 23 -22.61 23.48 -5.48
C LYS A 23 -21.30 24.24 -5.28
N SER A 24 -20.45 24.24 -6.30
CA SER A 24 -19.33 25.19 -6.37
C SER A 24 -19.89 26.60 -6.33
N THR A 25 -19.47 27.40 -5.33
CA THR A 25 -19.79 28.82 -5.22
C THR A 25 -18.95 29.60 -6.23
N VAL A 26 -19.39 29.63 -7.49
CA VAL A 26 -18.93 30.63 -8.45
C VAL A 26 -19.71 31.91 -8.18
N ALA A 27 -19.02 32.96 -7.74
CA ALA A 27 -19.61 34.25 -7.40
C ALA A 27 -19.85 35.12 -8.66
N PRO A 28 -21.02 35.76 -8.82
CA PRO A 28 -21.19 36.84 -9.80
C PRO A 28 -20.56 38.14 -9.29
N THR A 29 -20.20 39.02 -10.23
CA THR A 29 -19.20 40.11 -10.17
C THR A 29 -19.51 41.33 -9.30
N SER A 30 -20.35 41.24 -8.28
CA SER A 30 -20.72 42.44 -7.51
C SER A 30 -21.22 42.14 -6.10
N PHE A 31 -20.34 41.82 -5.15
CA PHE A 31 -20.68 41.85 -3.72
C PHE A 31 -19.48 42.10 -2.77
N SER A 32 -19.77 42.72 -1.63
CA SER A 32 -18.83 43.06 -0.54
C SER A 32 -18.36 41.82 0.25
N MET A 33 -17.06 41.77 0.57
CA MET A 33 -16.41 40.68 1.35
C MET A 33 -17.09 40.36 2.69
N ILE A 34 -17.82 41.31 3.28
CA ILE A 34 -18.52 41.13 4.55
C ILE A 34 -19.69 40.15 4.39
N ASP A 35 -20.40 40.23 3.26
CA ASP A 35 -21.60 39.46 2.98
C ASP A 35 -21.27 38.01 2.53
N ALA A 36 -20.07 37.80 1.98
CA ALA A 36 -19.54 36.45 1.72
C ALA A 36 -19.15 35.75 3.03
N LYS A 37 -18.51 36.47 3.96
CA LYS A 37 -18.11 35.92 5.27
C LYS A 37 -19.31 35.58 6.15
N SER A 38 -20.37 36.38 6.13
CA SER A 38 -21.60 36.08 6.89
C SER A 38 -22.25 34.78 6.42
N ARG A 39 -22.37 34.59 5.09
CA ARG A 39 -22.96 33.38 4.48
C ARG A 39 -22.15 32.12 4.73
N VAL A 40 -20.82 32.19 4.65
CA VAL A 40 -19.95 31.04 4.99
C VAL A 40 -20.12 30.66 6.45
N ARG A 41 -20.19 31.65 7.35
CA ARG A 41 -20.37 31.42 8.79
C ARG A 41 -21.76 30.85 9.12
N GLU A 42 -22.79 31.30 8.41
CA GLU A 42 -24.16 30.79 8.54
C GLU A 42 -24.29 29.38 7.98
N HIS A 43 -23.66 29.10 6.82
CA HIS A 43 -23.62 27.76 6.24
C HIS A 43 -22.86 26.76 7.14
N ALA A 44 -21.74 27.19 7.73
CA ALA A 44 -21.01 26.38 8.70
C ALA A 44 -21.82 26.11 9.97
N ARG A 45 -22.57 27.10 10.48
CA ARG A 45 -23.48 26.93 11.61
C ARG A 45 -24.61 25.95 11.31
N ASN A 46 -25.26 26.09 10.15
CA ASN A 46 -26.39 25.21 9.77
C ASN A 46 -25.92 23.78 9.48
N SER A 47 -24.75 23.61 8.86
CA SER A 47 -24.14 22.29 8.61
C SER A 47 -23.80 21.56 9.92
N SER A 48 -23.43 22.32 10.96
CA SER A 48 -23.11 21.76 12.29
C SER A 48 -24.35 21.36 13.10
N GLN A 49 -25.53 21.92 12.79
CA GLN A 49 -26.77 21.62 13.51
C GLN A 49 -27.59 20.49 12.88
N SER A 50 -27.51 20.29 11.56
CA SER A 50 -28.36 19.28 10.88
C SER A 50 -27.89 17.83 11.02
N THR A 51 -26.63 17.58 11.40
CA THR A 51 -26.06 16.23 11.49
C THR A 51 -26.16 15.62 12.88
N VAL A 52 -26.21 16.41 13.96
CA VAL A 52 -26.18 15.88 15.33
C VAL A 52 -27.58 15.55 15.87
N ALA A 53 -28.59 16.35 15.52
CA ALA A 53 -29.94 16.21 16.08
C ALA A 53 -30.72 14.96 15.61
N LYS A 54 -30.23 14.27 14.58
CA LYS A 54 -30.83 13.04 14.01
C LYS A 54 -29.83 11.89 13.85
N ALA A 55 -28.63 12.02 14.40
CA ALA A 55 -27.65 10.92 14.37
C ALA A 55 -28.09 9.85 15.38
N GLU A 56 -28.63 8.74 14.90
CA GLU A 56 -28.67 7.53 15.70
C GLU A 56 -27.23 7.02 15.88
N PRO A 57 -26.83 6.62 17.10
CA PRO A 57 -25.56 5.97 17.30
C PRO A 57 -25.51 4.71 16.42
N ALA A 58 -24.47 4.61 15.59
CA ALA A 58 -24.22 3.38 14.86
C ALA A 58 -24.14 2.22 15.87
N PRO A 59 -24.77 1.06 15.60
CA PRO A 59 -24.65 -0.09 16.48
C PRO A 59 -23.16 -0.41 16.70
N ALA A 60 -22.78 -0.68 17.95
CA ALA A 60 -21.40 -0.95 18.34
C ALA A 60 -20.79 -2.16 17.61
N THR A 61 -21.62 -3.00 17.01
CA THR A 61 -21.24 -4.15 16.21
C THR A 61 -21.21 -3.79 14.72
N ARG A 62 -19.99 -3.70 14.18
CA ARG A 62 -19.79 -3.64 12.72
C ARG A 62 -20.39 -4.90 12.08
N PRO A 63 -21.08 -4.81 10.94
CA PRO A 63 -21.49 -6.01 10.20
C PRO A 63 -20.26 -6.86 9.90
N MET A 64 -20.41 -8.17 10.05
CA MET A 64 -19.35 -9.13 9.75
C MET A 64 -18.82 -8.86 8.34
N PRO A 65 -17.51 -8.63 8.16
CA PRO A 65 -16.95 -8.42 6.84
C PRO A 65 -17.26 -9.61 5.93
N THR A 66 -17.43 -9.32 4.64
CA THR A 66 -17.85 -10.27 3.61
C THR A 66 -16.94 -11.51 3.65
N PRO A 67 -17.43 -12.75 3.43
CA PRO A 67 -16.63 -13.97 3.61
C PRO A 67 -15.28 -14.02 2.87
N GLY A 68 -15.11 -13.22 1.80
CA GLY A 68 -13.81 -13.04 1.13
C GLY A 68 -12.72 -12.37 1.99
N PHE A 69 -13.09 -11.77 3.13
CA PHE A 69 -12.21 -11.19 4.15
C PHE A 69 -11.77 -12.21 5.21
N ARG A 70 -12.49 -13.32 5.36
CA ARG A 70 -12.00 -14.44 6.18
C ARG A 70 -10.98 -15.21 5.36
N GLN A 71 -9.72 -14.80 5.45
CA GLN A 71 -8.67 -15.79 5.37
C GLN A 71 -8.79 -16.66 6.62
N ASP A 72 -9.56 -17.75 6.53
CA ASP A 72 -9.24 -18.91 7.35
C ASP A 72 -7.79 -19.24 7.02
N LEU A 73 -6.90 -18.99 7.98
CA LEU A 73 -5.46 -19.32 7.89
C LEU A 73 -5.22 -20.83 7.63
N SER A 74 -6.27 -21.63 7.53
CA SER A 74 -6.26 -23.08 7.48
C SER A 74 -6.56 -23.71 6.12
N ASN A 75 -6.93 -23.00 5.05
CA ASN A 75 -7.27 -23.73 3.80
C ASN A 75 -7.13 -23.04 2.43
N THR A 76 -6.24 -22.08 2.24
CA THR A 76 -5.69 -21.84 0.89
C THR A 76 -4.59 -22.85 0.62
N ARG A 77 -4.97 -24.10 0.32
CA ARG A 77 -4.12 -24.94 -0.53
C ARG A 77 -4.15 -24.32 -1.92
N LEU A 78 -3.30 -23.31 -2.12
CA LEU A 78 -2.60 -23.23 -3.39
C LEU A 78 -2.06 -24.65 -3.66
N PRO A 79 -2.13 -25.18 -4.90
CA PRO A 79 -1.33 -26.35 -5.21
C PRO A 79 0.06 -26.05 -4.68
N PRO A 80 0.69 -26.95 -3.89
CA PRO A 80 2.04 -26.70 -3.44
C PRO A 80 2.80 -26.33 -4.71
N LEU A 81 3.37 -25.13 -4.75
CA LEU A 81 4.48 -24.92 -5.66
C LEU A 81 5.42 -26.05 -5.28
N HIS A 82 5.49 -27.08 -6.12
CA HIS A 82 6.57 -28.03 -6.11
C HIS A 82 7.78 -27.19 -6.47
N VAL A 83 8.29 -26.47 -5.47
CA VAL A 83 9.66 -26.02 -5.44
C VAL A 83 10.40 -27.31 -5.14
N GLU A 84 10.59 -28.14 -6.17
CA GLU A 84 11.72 -29.07 -6.23
C GLU A 84 13.00 -28.24 -6.36
N GLY A 85 13.23 -27.37 -5.39
CA GLY A 85 14.50 -26.77 -5.10
C GLY A 85 15.09 -27.55 -3.93
N PRO A 86 16.39 -27.86 -3.95
CA PRO A 86 17.02 -28.50 -2.82
C PRO A 86 16.72 -27.66 -1.57
N GLY A 87 16.29 -28.32 -0.48
CA GLY A 87 16.21 -27.68 0.84
C GLY A 87 17.53 -26.96 1.14
N PRO A 88 17.54 -25.96 2.06
CA PRO A 88 18.72 -25.14 2.31
C PRO A 88 19.93 -26.07 2.45
N ALA A 89 20.91 -25.87 1.57
CA ALA A 89 22.07 -26.73 1.53
C ALA A 89 22.68 -26.77 2.94
N PRO A 90 23.07 -27.94 3.46
CA PRO A 90 23.58 -28.06 4.84
C PRO A 90 24.83 -27.20 5.11
N ASN A 91 25.43 -26.62 4.06
CA ASN A 91 26.58 -25.71 4.11
C ASN A 91 26.30 -24.32 3.52
N ALA A 92 25.03 -23.88 3.45
CA ALA A 92 24.74 -22.51 3.08
C ALA A 92 25.40 -21.57 4.08
N GLY A 93 26.26 -20.66 3.61
CA GLY A 93 26.84 -19.63 4.43
C GLY A 93 25.78 -18.84 5.20
N LEU A 94 26.19 -18.18 6.27
CA LEU A 94 25.33 -17.32 7.07
C LEU A 94 25.74 -15.86 6.83
N ASP A 95 24.75 -14.99 6.58
CA ASP A 95 24.94 -13.55 6.42
C ASP A 95 24.73 -12.88 7.78
N HIS A 96 25.80 -12.27 8.27
CA HIS A 96 25.82 -11.54 9.54
C HIS A 96 25.69 -10.02 9.36
N SER A 97 25.65 -9.52 8.12
CA SER A 97 25.72 -8.08 7.83
C SER A 97 24.56 -7.25 8.41
N PHE A 98 23.41 -7.89 8.65
CA PHE A 98 22.21 -7.23 9.17
C PHE A 98 21.99 -7.41 10.69
N ILE A 99 22.82 -8.20 11.37
CA ILE A 99 22.63 -8.47 12.80
C ILE A 99 22.77 -7.18 13.61
N GLY A 100 21.83 -6.95 14.52
CA GLY A 100 21.78 -5.76 15.37
C GLY A 100 21.08 -4.56 14.75
N LEU A 101 20.71 -4.63 13.46
CA LEU A 101 19.94 -3.59 12.80
C LEU A 101 18.44 -3.75 13.04
N SER A 102 17.73 -2.63 13.09
CA SER A 102 16.27 -2.63 13.05
C SER A 102 15.75 -2.96 11.64
N GLY A 103 14.49 -3.38 11.52
CA GLY A 103 13.88 -3.61 10.21
C GLY A 103 13.89 -2.36 9.31
N GLY A 104 13.73 -1.16 9.89
CA GLY A 104 13.89 0.11 9.18
C GLY A 104 15.33 0.34 8.66
N GLN A 105 16.34 0.02 9.46
CA GLN A 105 17.75 0.12 9.04
C GLN A 105 18.11 -0.93 7.97
N ILE A 106 17.55 -2.13 8.09
CA ILE A 106 17.66 -3.16 7.06
C ILE A 106 17.02 -2.67 5.75
N PHE A 107 15.82 -2.09 5.82
CA PHE A 107 15.18 -1.48 4.64
C PHE A 107 16.09 -0.43 4.00
N HIS A 108 16.64 0.49 4.80
CA HIS A 108 17.57 1.51 4.34
C HIS A 108 18.77 0.93 3.58
N GLU A 109 19.47 -0.04 4.19
CA GLU A 109 20.60 -0.74 3.56
C GLU A 109 20.20 -1.48 2.29
N MET A 110 19.02 -2.09 2.25
CA MET A 110 18.52 -2.77 1.06
C MET A 110 18.23 -1.79 -0.10
N MET A 111 17.75 -0.57 0.18
CA MET A 111 17.61 0.45 -0.85
C MET A 111 18.97 0.83 -1.47
N LEU A 112 20.03 0.88 -0.65
CA LEU A 112 21.40 1.12 -1.15
C LEU A 112 21.87 -0.01 -2.06
N ARG A 113 21.66 -1.26 -1.64
CA ARG A 113 22.07 -2.45 -2.41
C ARG A 113 21.35 -2.57 -3.75
N HIS A 114 20.10 -2.11 -3.82
CA HIS A 114 19.32 -2.02 -5.07
C HIS A 114 19.61 -0.74 -5.88
N GLY A 115 20.56 0.09 -5.43
CA GLY A 115 20.97 1.30 -6.16
C GLY A 115 19.89 2.39 -6.20
N VAL A 116 18.92 2.36 -5.29
CA VAL A 116 17.81 3.33 -5.24
C VAL A 116 18.35 4.74 -4.98
N LYS A 117 17.91 5.70 -5.79
CA LYS A 117 18.30 7.12 -5.69
C LYS A 117 17.17 8.03 -5.26
N HIS A 118 15.92 7.64 -5.51
CA HIS A 118 14.74 8.44 -5.20
C HIS A 118 13.67 7.56 -4.58
N ILE A 119 13.08 8.02 -3.48
CA ILE A 119 11.91 7.41 -2.86
C ILE A 119 10.79 8.43 -2.85
N PHE A 120 9.62 8.04 -3.37
CA PHE A 120 8.42 8.88 -3.39
C PHE A 120 7.48 8.38 -2.32
N GLY A 121 7.04 9.23 -1.40
CA GLY A 121 6.29 8.69 -0.28
C GLY A 121 5.65 9.69 0.64
N TYR A 122 4.81 9.17 1.54
CA TYR A 122 4.09 9.97 2.52
C TYR A 122 4.13 9.28 3.89
N PRO A 123 4.53 9.99 4.97
CA PRO A 123 4.71 9.40 6.29
C PRO A 123 3.38 9.05 6.97
N GLY A 124 3.43 8.12 7.92
CA GLY A 124 2.30 7.82 8.80
C GLY A 124 2.65 6.79 9.87
N GLY A 125 1.75 6.62 10.85
CA GLY A 125 2.05 5.95 12.12
C GLY A 125 2.53 4.49 12.01
N ALA A 126 2.09 3.76 10.99
CA ALA A 126 2.45 2.37 10.78
C ALA A 126 3.84 2.20 10.15
N ILE A 127 4.30 3.18 9.38
CA ILE A 127 5.57 3.14 8.64
C ILE A 127 6.68 3.97 9.30
N LEU A 128 6.41 4.58 10.47
CA LEU A 128 7.38 5.41 11.19
C LEU A 128 8.75 4.73 11.43
N PRO A 129 8.86 3.45 11.83
CA PRO A 129 10.17 2.84 12.05
C PRO A 129 11.07 2.85 10.81
N VAL A 130 10.47 2.78 9.61
CA VAL A 130 11.19 2.90 8.34
C VAL A 130 11.53 4.35 8.04
N PHE A 131 10.57 5.26 8.23
CA PHE A 131 10.80 6.71 8.03
C PHE A 131 11.93 7.25 8.91
N ASP A 132 11.99 6.83 10.19
CA ASP A 132 13.03 7.23 11.12
C ASP A 132 14.42 6.75 10.66
N ALA A 133 14.50 5.54 10.08
CA ALA A 133 15.75 4.97 9.60
C ALA A 133 16.26 5.63 8.30
N ILE A 134 15.36 6.16 7.47
CA ILE A 134 15.73 6.87 6.24
C ILE A 134 15.81 8.39 6.42
N TYR A 135 15.37 8.91 7.57
CA TYR A 135 15.36 10.33 7.87
C TYR A 135 16.78 10.91 7.77
N GLN A 136 16.95 11.96 6.97
CA GLN A 136 18.25 12.59 6.69
C GLN A 136 19.31 11.66 6.10
N SER A 137 18.90 10.55 5.47
CA SER A 137 19.86 9.73 4.74
C SER A 137 20.49 10.53 3.58
N PRO A 138 21.83 10.55 3.46
CA PRO A 138 22.50 11.25 2.36
C PRO A 138 22.55 10.44 1.06
N HIS A 139 21.97 9.23 1.03
CA HIS A 139 22.18 8.28 -0.07
C HIS A 139 21.10 8.30 -1.16
N PHE A 140 19.91 8.77 -0.82
CA PHE A 140 18.79 8.89 -1.74
C PHE A 140 17.90 10.07 -1.35
N ASP A 141 17.26 10.66 -2.34
CA ASP A 141 16.36 11.78 -2.14
C ASP A 141 14.95 11.30 -1.82
N PHE A 142 14.35 11.89 -0.80
CA PHE A 142 12.95 11.64 -0.44
C PHE A 142 12.04 12.73 -1.01
N VAL A 143 11.13 12.35 -1.90
CA VAL A 143 10.16 13.26 -2.53
C VAL A 143 8.81 13.11 -1.83
N LEU A 144 8.41 14.16 -1.11
CA LEU A 144 7.15 14.22 -0.36
C LEU A 144 6.04 14.88 -1.21
N PRO A 145 5.04 14.13 -1.72
CA PRO A 145 3.89 14.70 -2.38
C PRO A 145 2.87 15.26 -1.38
N ARG A 146 1.76 15.80 -1.91
CA ARG A 146 0.58 16.16 -1.11
C ARG A 146 -0.45 15.03 -0.98
N HIS A 147 -0.29 13.95 -1.74
CA HIS A 147 -1.19 12.79 -1.76
C HIS A 147 -0.42 11.56 -2.25
N GLU A 148 -0.73 10.38 -1.71
CA GLU A 148 -0.01 9.14 -2.03
C GLU A 148 -0.23 8.69 -3.48
N GLN A 149 -1.41 8.96 -4.06
CA GLN A 149 -1.61 8.80 -5.51
C GLN A 149 -0.55 9.57 -6.32
N GLY A 150 -0.20 10.78 -5.87
CA GLY A 150 0.88 11.56 -6.47
C GLY A 150 2.23 10.89 -6.30
N ALA A 151 2.50 10.25 -5.16
CA ALA A 151 3.72 9.46 -4.96
C ALA A 151 3.84 8.34 -6.00
N GLY A 152 2.76 7.58 -6.20
CA GLY A 152 2.70 6.52 -7.20
C GLY A 152 2.97 7.03 -8.61
N HIS A 153 2.22 8.01 -9.08
CA HIS A 153 2.39 8.54 -10.43
C HIS A 153 3.73 9.27 -10.65
N MET A 154 4.31 9.90 -9.63
CA MET A 154 5.67 10.45 -9.72
C MET A 154 6.71 9.34 -9.88
N ALA A 155 6.58 8.24 -9.13
CA ALA A 155 7.45 7.08 -9.23
C ALA A 155 7.32 6.38 -10.60
N GLU A 156 6.11 6.34 -11.19
CA GLU A 156 5.89 5.85 -12.55
C GLU A 156 6.59 6.73 -13.59
N GLY A 157 6.45 8.06 -13.49
CA GLY A 157 7.15 9.00 -14.35
C GLY A 157 8.67 8.88 -14.24
N TYR A 158 9.17 8.74 -13.02
CA TYR A 158 10.59 8.47 -12.76
C TYR A 158 11.05 7.17 -13.42
N ALA A 159 10.29 6.08 -13.27
CA ALA A 159 10.65 4.78 -13.82
C ALA A 159 10.70 4.79 -15.34
N ARG A 160 9.73 5.45 -15.98
CA ARG A 160 9.68 5.60 -17.45
C ARG A 160 10.87 6.38 -18.02
N VAL A 161 11.34 7.41 -17.31
CA VAL A 161 12.43 8.27 -17.80
C VAL A 161 13.80 7.68 -17.48
N SER A 162 13.97 7.12 -16.28
CA SER A 162 15.27 6.60 -15.82
C SER A 162 15.56 5.17 -16.27
N GLY A 163 14.52 4.38 -16.59
CA GLY A 163 14.64 2.93 -16.78
C GLY A 163 14.87 2.14 -15.49
N LEU A 164 14.85 2.80 -14.33
CA LEU A 164 15.03 2.18 -13.01
C LEU A 164 13.67 1.99 -12.32
N PRO A 165 13.51 1.03 -11.39
CA PRO A 165 12.27 0.87 -10.65
C PRO A 165 11.89 2.12 -9.85
N GLY A 166 10.63 2.53 -9.96
CA GLY A 166 10.07 3.57 -9.11
C GLY A 166 9.75 3.02 -7.73
N VAL A 167 10.32 3.63 -6.67
CA VAL A 167 10.10 3.18 -5.29
C VAL A 167 9.10 4.08 -4.59
N VAL A 168 8.02 3.47 -4.08
CA VAL A 168 6.96 4.17 -3.34
C VAL A 168 6.98 3.73 -1.87
N LEU A 169 6.91 4.68 -0.93
CA LEU A 169 6.86 4.39 0.52
C LEU A 169 5.68 5.11 1.18
N VAL A 170 4.68 4.36 1.63
CA VAL A 170 3.44 4.92 2.21
C VAL A 170 3.05 4.22 3.51
N THR A 171 2.20 4.87 4.31
CA THR A 171 1.65 4.25 5.54
C THR A 171 0.53 3.24 5.24
N SER A 172 0.07 2.54 6.28
CA SER A 172 -1.07 1.61 6.23
C SER A 172 -2.40 2.28 5.86
N GLY A 173 -3.42 1.45 5.66
CA GLY A 173 -4.81 1.89 5.54
C GLY A 173 -5.01 2.92 4.42
N PRO A 174 -5.32 4.19 4.75
CA PRO A 174 -5.53 5.22 3.73
C PRO A 174 -4.33 5.45 2.82
N GLY A 175 -3.10 5.42 3.36
CA GLY A 175 -1.90 5.67 2.54
C GLY A 175 -1.70 4.61 1.45
N ALA A 176 -1.84 3.35 1.84
CA ALA A 176 -1.74 2.20 0.94
C ALA A 176 -2.93 2.08 -0.03
N THR A 177 -4.15 2.41 0.41
CA THR A 177 -5.32 2.36 -0.50
C THR A 177 -5.31 3.47 -1.54
N ASN A 178 -4.69 4.62 -1.24
CA ASN A 178 -4.51 5.72 -2.19
C ASN A 178 -3.52 5.41 -3.34
N VAL A 179 -2.68 4.38 -3.21
CA VAL A 179 -1.75 3.95 -4.28
C VAL A 179 -2.29 2.82 -5.16
N ILE A 180 -3.53 2.37 -4.94
CA ILE A 180 -4.18 1.34 -5.77
C ILE A 180 -4.29 1.78 -7.23
N THR A 181 -4.71 3.02 -7.48
CA THR A 181 -4.84 3.54 -8.85
C THR A 181 -3.49 3.58 -9.59
N PRO A 182 -2.40 4.16 -9.02
CA PRO A 182 -1.06 4.06 -9.60
C PRO A 182 -0.58 2.63 -9.84
N MET A 183 -0.86 1.69 -8.94
CA MET A 183 -0.50 0.28 -9.16
C MET A 183 -1.27 -0.31 -10.35
N GLN A 184 -2.57 -0.05 -10.49
CA GLN A 184 -3.30 -0.54 -11.66
C GLN A 184 -2.77 0.09 -12.97
N ASP A 185 -2.43 1.38 -12.95
CA ASP A 185 -1.86 2.09 -14.10
C ASP A 185 -0.52 1.45 -14.52
N ALA A 186 0.42 1.33 -13.58
CA ALA A 186 1.71 0.69 -13.79
C ALA A 186 1.60 -0.76 -14.29
N LEU A 187 0.62 -1.54 -13.80
CA LEU A 187 0.40 -2.90 -14.29
C LEU A 187 -0.10 -2.93 -15.74
N SER A 188 -1.00 -2.00 -16.06
CA SER A 188 -1.60 -1.88 -17.39
C SER A 188 -0.56 -1.47 -18.42
N ASP A 189 0.36 -0.58 -18.04
CA ASP A 189 1.39 -0.02 -18.91
C ASP A 189 2.75 -0.74 -18.85
N GLY A 190 2.92 -1.68 -17.91
CA GLY A 190 4.15 -2.44 -17.74
C GLY A 190 5.31 -1.62 -17.19
N ILE A 191 5.06 -0.85 -16.12
CA ILE A 191 6.04 0.04 -15.48
C ILE A 191 6.61 -0.64 -14.22
N PRO A 192 7.95 -0.71 -14.04
CA PRO A 192 8.55 -1.29 -12.84
C PRO A 192 8.32 -0.37 -11.63
N LEU A 193 7.44 -0.79 -10.72
CA LEU A 193 7.08 -0.04 -9.53
C LEU A 193 7.19 -0.94 -8.30
N VAL A 194 7.89 -0.51 -7.26
CA VAL A 194 8.02 -1.25 -6.00
C VAL A 194 7.37 -0.44 -4.90
N VAL A 195 6.23 -0.90 -4.41
CA VAL A 195 5.43 -0.22 -3.39
C VAL A 195 5.69 -0.87 -2.03
N PHE A 196 6.16 -0.07 -1.08
CA PHE A 196 6.27 -0.42 0.32
C PHE A 196 5.16 0.26 1.10
N SER A 197 4.25 -0.53 1.66
CA SER A 197 3.19 -0.03 2.55
C SER A 197 3.49 -0.41 3.99
N GLY A 198 3.33 0.53 4.92
CA GLY A 198 3.25 0.19 6.33
C GLY A 198 2.00 -0.62 6.63
N GLN A 199 2.04 -1.41 7.70
CA GLN A 199 0.89 -2.15 8.21
C GLN A 199 0.83 -2.04 9.74
N VAL A 200 -0.36 -2.26 10.30
CA VAL A 200 -0.51 -2.43 11.75
C VAL A 200 0.39 -3.55 12.26
N ALA A 201 0.65 -3.57 13.58
CA ALA A 201 1.46 -4.63 14.16
C ALA A 201 0.85 -6.01 13.89
N THR A 202 1.67 -7.05 13.71
CA THR A 202 1.20 -8.40 13.37
C THR A 202 0.13 -8.92 14.33
N SER A 203 0.22 -8.57 15.62
CA SER A 203 -0.75 -8.94 16.65
C SER A 203 -2.13 -8.29 16.52
N ALA A 204 -2.25 -7.20 15.74
CA ALA A 204 -3.48 -6.45 15.50
C ALA A 204 -4.12 -6.76 14.14
N ILE A 205 -3.46 -7.54 13.29
CA ILE A 205 -3.98 -7.93 11.97
C ILE A 205 -5.21 -8.84 12.15
N GLY A 206 -6.27 -8.57 11.39
CA GLY A 206 -7.55 -9.26 11.42
C GLY A 206 -8.49 -8.78 12.54
N SER A 207 -8.16 -7.68 13.24
CA SER A 207 -8.93 -7.19 14.39
C SER A 207 -9.74 -5.92 14.12
N ASP A 208 -9.77 -5.45 12.87
CA ASP A 208 -10.32 -4.15 12.47
C ASP A 208 -9.61 -2.99 13.20
N ALA A 209 -8.29 -3.09 13.32
CA ALA A 209 -7.47 -2.13 14.04
C ALA A 209 -7.47 -0.74 13.36
N PHE A 210 -7.03 0.27 14.10
CA PHE A 210 -6.92 1.64 13.58
C PHE A 210 -5.98 1.68 12.36
N GLN A 211 -6.49 2.20 11.23
CA GLN A 211 -5.80 2.26 9.94
C GLN A 211 -5.34 0.89 9.40
N GLU A 212 -6.02 -0.19 9.79
CA GLU A 212 -5.90 -1.49 9.14
C GLU A 212 -6.69 -1.51 7.83
N ALA A 213 -6.08 -2.06 6.78
CA ALA A 213 -6.75 -2.46 5.56
C ALA A 213 -6.07 -3.73 5.01
N ASP A 214 -6.83 -4.61 4.37
CA ASP A 214 -6.29 -5.78 3.65
C ASP A 214 -5.67 -5.33 2.32
N VAL A 215 -4.54 -4.64 2.40
CA VAL A 215 -3.82 -4.07 1.25
C VAL A 215 -3.35 -5.18 0.32
N VAL A 216 -2.93 -6.33 0.86
CA VAL A 216 -2.53 -7.51 0.08
C VAL A 216 -3.72 -8.05 -0.73
N GLY A 217 -4.89 -8.18 -0.12
CA GLY A 217 -6.11 -8.59 -0.82
C GLY A 217 -6.53 -7.58 -1.90
N MET A 218 -6.55 -6.28 -1.55
CA MET A 218 -6.95 -5.21 -2.47
C MET A 218 -6.01 -5.07 -3.67
N SER A 219 -4.69 -5.15 -3.44
CA SER A 219 -3.69 -4.94 -4.48
C SER A 219 -3.42 -6.20 -5.33
N ARG A 220 -3.96 -7.36 -4.96
CA ARG A 220 -3.71 -8.65 -5.64
C ARG A 220 -4.00 -8.62 -7.13
N SER A 221 -5.04 -7.88 -7.55
CA SER A 221 -5.45 -7.81 -8.96
C SER A 221 -4.77 -6.70 -9.74
N CYS A 222 -4.09 -5.77 -9.06
CA CYS A 222 -3.42 -4.62 -9.67
C CYS A 222 -1.90 -4.62 -9.42
N THR A 223 -1.32 -5.78 -9.09
CA THR A 223 0.13 -5.99 -8.94
C THR A 223 0.54 -7.27 -9.65
N LYS A 224 1.81 -7.37 -10.09
CA LYS A 224 2.41 -8.63 -10.55
C LYS A 224 2.53 -9.63 -9.40
N TRP A 225 2.86 -9.13 -8.22
CA TRP A 225 3.05 -9.90 -7.01
C TRP A 225 2.94 -9.00 -5.80
N ASN A 226 2.46 -9.56 -4.69
CA ASN A 226 2.49 -8.89 -3.41
C ASN A 226 2.73 -9.87 -2.26
N VAL A 227 3.25 -9.33 -1.15
CA VAL A 227 3.53 -10.10 0.05
C VAL A 227 3.37 -9.23 1.29
N MET A 228 3.05 -9.86 2.42
CA MET A 228 3.20 -9.26 3.74
C MET A 228 4.38 -9.92 4.45
N VAL A 229 5.31 -9.09 4.92
CA VAL A 229 6.46 -9.53 5.71
C VAL A 229 5.99 -9.88 7.11
N LYS A 230 6.14 -11.14 7.51
CA LYS A 230 5.72 -11.69 8.80
C LYS A 230 6.80 -11.62 9.86
N THR A 231 8.07 -11.74 9.46
CA THR A 231 9.21 -11.68 10.39
C THR A 231 10.35 -10.87 9.80
N ILE A 232 11.22 -10.33 10.68
CA ILE A 232 12.33 -9.49 10.26
C ILE A 232 13.38 -10.27 9.45
N GLU A 233 13.50 -11.58 9.68
CA GLU A 233 14.46 -12.45 8.99
C GLU A 233 14.18 -12.56 7.49
N GLU A 234 12.90 -12.51 7.07
CA GLU A 234 12.55 -12.57 5.66
C GLU A 234 12.58 -11.21 4.95
N LEU A 235 12.68 -10.10 5.69
CA LEU A 235 12.59 -8.74 5.12
C LEU A 235 13.58 -8.50 3.96
N PRO A 236 14.89 -8.78 4.08
CA PRO A 236 15.82 -8.61 2.95
C PRO A 236 15.47 -9.45 1.74
N GLN A 237 15.02 -10.69 1.98
CA GLN A 237 14.64 -11.60 0.90
C GLN A 237 13.40 -11.08 0.16
N ARG A 238 12.37 -10.64 0.88
CA ARG A 238 11.14 -10.09 0.27
C ARG A 238 11.42 -8.82 -0.54
N ILE A 239 12.36 -7.99 -0.10
CA ILE A 239 12.79 -6.82 -0.87
C ILE A 239 13.49 -7.26 -2.16
N ASN A 240 14.42 -8.23 -2.11
CA ASN A 240 15.07 -8.76 -3.32
C ASN A 240 14.05 -9.33 -4.32
N GLU A 241 13.15 -10.19 -3.84
CA GLU A 241 12.06 -10.76 -4.64
C GLU A 241 11.20 -9.66 -5.28
N ALA A 242 10.89 -8.59 -4.54
CA ALA A 242 10.10 -7.47 -5.05
C ALA A 242 10.80 -6.78 -6.24
N PHE A 243 12.08 -6.40 -6.10
CA PHE A 243 12.82 -5.74 -7.18
C PHE A 243 13.01 -6.65 -8.39
N GLU A 244 13.30 -7.93 -8.16
CA GLU A 244 13.44 -8.94 -9.22
C GLU A 244 12.13 -9.09 -10.01
N ILE A 245 11.00 -9.31 -9.32
CA ILE A 245 9.69 -9.51 -9.98
C ILE A 245 9.22 -8.22 -10.65
N ALA A 246 9.49 -7.04 -10.09
CA ALA A 246 9.09 -5.77 -10.68
C ALA A 246 9.80 -5.50 -12.03
N THR A 247 11.01 -6.04 -12.21
CA THR A 247 11.89 -5.76 -13.36
C THR A 247 11.99 -6.91 -14.35
N SER A 248 11.68 -8.14 -13.97
CA SER A 248 11.75 -9.31 -14.83
C SER A 248 10.62 -9.36 -15.87
N ASP A 249 10.92 -9.95 -17.03
CA ASP A 249 10.02 -10.12 -18.16
C ASP A 249 9.33 -8.81 -18.58
N ARG A 250 7.98 -8.79 -18.54
CA ARG A 250 7.21 -7.57 -18.62
C ARG A 250 7.30 -6.87 -17.25
N PRO A 251 7.89 -5.66 -17.15
CA PRO A 251 7.96 -4.95 -15.88
C PRO A 251 6.57 -4.67 -15.33
N GLY A 252 6.47 -4.43 -14.03
CA GLY A 252 5.19 -4.12 -13.41
C GLY A 252 5.29 -3.82 -11.92
N PRO A 253 4.15 -3.45 -11.32
CA PRO A 253 4.08 -3.06 -9.93
C PRO A 253 4.07 -4.28 -9.01
N VAL A 254 4.79 -4.18 -7.90
CA VAL A 254 4.74 -5.12 -6.79
C VAL A 254 4.47 -4.38 -5.48
N LEU A 255 3.93 -5.09 -4.49
CA LEU A 255 3.69 -4.54 -3.17
C LEU A 255 4.30 -5.40 -2.06
N VAL A 256 5.03 -4.76 -1.14
CA VAL A 256 5.56 -5.38 0.08
C VAL A 256 4.94 -4.66 1.28
N ASP A 257 4.08 -5.38 2.00
CA ASP A 257 3.39 -4.89 3.18
C ASP A 257 4.24 -5.13 4.43
N LEU A 258 4.47 -4.08 5.22
CA LEU A 258 5.47 -3.99 6.27
C LEU A 258 4.83 -3.72 7.64
N PRO A 259 4.55 -4.75 8.44
CA PRO A 259 4.06 -4.58 9.80
C PRO A 259 5.00 -3.73 10.66
N LYS A 260 4.41 -2.85 11.47
CA LYS A 260 5.15 -1.91 12.32
C LYS A 260 6.11 -2.59 13.29
N ASP A 261 5.70 -3.69 13.89
CA ASP A 261 6.50 -4.48 14.84
C ASP A 261 7.65 -5.23 14.15
N VAL A 262 7.47 -5.64 12.90
CA VAL A 262 8.55 -6.22 12.08
C VAL A 262 9.60 -5.17 11.73
N THR A 263 9.17 -3.98 11.30
CA THR A 263 10.09 -2.89 10.94
C THR A 263 10.76 -2.23 12.16
N ALA A 264 10.11 -2.24 13.32
CA ALA A 264 10.70 -1.81 14.59
C ALA A 264 11.56 -2.89 15.28
N GLY A 265 11.37 -4.16 14.93
CA GLY A 265 12.13 -5.27 15.47
C GLY A 265 13.62 -5.17 15.16
N ILE A 266 14.46 -5.85 15.95
CA ILE A 266 15.91 -5.92 15.76
C ILE A 266 16.27 -7.34 15.34
N LEU A 267 17.03 -7.48 14.25
CA LEU A 267 17.49 -8.79 13.78
C LEU A 267 18.58 -9.32 14.72
N ARG A 268 18.37 -10.52 15.28
CA ARG A 268 19.30 -11.13 16.26
C ARG A 268 19.99 -12.39 15.74
N SER A 269 19.46 -12.97 14.68
CA SER A 269 19.98 -14.19 14.06
C SER A 269 20.60 -13.87 12.70
N PRO A 270 21.64 -14.61 12.29
CA PRO A 270 22.14 -14.51 10.93
C PRO A 270 21.11 -15.05 9.93
N LEU A 271 21.18 -14.53 8.70
CA LEU A 271 20.33 -14.98 7.60
C LEU A 271 21.01 -16.08 6.80
N SER A 272 20.26 -16.99 6.20
CA SER A 272 20.85 -17.99 5.30
C SER A 272 21.27 -17.35 3.98
N THR A 273 22.53 -17.54 3.56
CA THR A 273 23.05 -17.03 2.28
C THR A 273 22.64 -17.89 1.09
N SER A 274 21.99 -19.04 1.31
CA SER A 274 21.67 -20.01 0.25
C SER A 274 20.80 -19.45 -0.88
N ARG A 275 20.24 -18.25 -0.73
CA ARG A 275 19.34 -17.62 -1.69
C ARG A 275 19.84 -16.27 -2.20
N ARG A 276 21.11 -15.92 -1.97
CA ARG A 276 21.74 -14.80 -2.71
C ARG A 276 21.97 -15.28 -4.13
N HIS A 277 21.22 -14.75 -5.10
CA HIS A 277 21.65 -14.88 -6.48
C HIS A 277 23.01 -14.17 -6.62
N PRO A 278 24.01 -14.74 -7.31
CA PRO A 278 25.24 -14.05 -7.60
C PRO A 278 24.95 -12.95 -8.63
N THR A 279 25.12 -11.70 -8.25
CA THR A 279 25.48 -10.64 -9.19
C THR A 279 26.68 -9.92 -8.59
N SER A 280 27.86 -10.52 -8.78
CA SER A 280 29.11 -9.78 -8.75
C SER A 280 29.05 -8.71 -9.84
N ALA A 281 29.46 -7.49 -9.49
CA ALA A 281 29.45 -6.31 -10.35
C ALA A 281 30.51 -6.35 -11.47
N SER A 282 30.61 -7.46 -12.22
CA SER A 282 31.55 -7.62 -13.34
C SER A 282 30.89 -7.76 -14.70
N ASP A 283 29.56 -7.90 -14.79
CA ASP A 283 28.86 -8.07 -16.06
C ASP A 283 27.78 -7.00 -16.25
N TYR A 284 28.21 -5.80 -16.63
CA TYR A 284 27.43 -4.92 -17.50
C TYR A 284 28.39 -4.34 -18.56
N PRO A 285 28.03 -4.35 -19.85
CA PRO A 285 28.84 -3.78 -20.93
C PRO A 285 28.97 -2.24 -20.83
#